data_AF-A0A7T5RQA9-F1
#
_entry.id   AF-A0A7T5RQA9-F1
#
_cell.length_a   1.000
_cell.length_b   1.000
_cell.length_c   1.000
_cell.angle_alpha   90.00
_cell.angle_beta   90.00
_cell.angle_gamma   90.00
#
_symmetry.space_group_name_H-M   'P 1'
#
loop_
_entity.id
_entity.type
_entity.pdbx_description
1 polymer ?
#
loop_
_entity_poly.entity_id
_entity_poly.type
_entity_poly.pdbx_seq_one_letter_code
_entity_poly.pdbx_strand_id
1 'polypeptide(L)'
;MASTNKDKTRVAALLVRKGATILGQACPQCGGIQVRYKGKVYCTSHEDLSQVAKTESVSFDTVAAGMKEVLLTKLAEASAALGSEGDVAKQEQLVSLMAKYFELLSRLPKN
;
A
#
# COMPACT_ATOMS: atom_id res chain seq x y z
N MET A 1 -26.11 -19.10 -8.75
CA MET A 1 -25.79 -18.19 -9.87
C MET A 1 -24.40 -18.56 -10.39
N ALA A 2 -24.31 -19.13 -11.59
CA ALA A 2 -23.04 -19.64 -12.14
C ALA A 2 -22.21 -18.49 -12.72
N SER A 3 -21.12 -18.12 -12.04
CA SER A 3 -20.16 -17.12 -12.51
C SER A 3 -19.47 -17.60 -13.79
N THR A 4 -19.54 -16.78 -14.84
CA THR A 4 -19.03 -17.12 -16.16
C THR A 4 -17.51 -17.31 -16.16
N ASN A 5 -16.97 -18.09 -17.11
CA ASN A 5 -15.53 -18.37 -17.22
C ASN A 5 -14.68 -17.07 -17.31
N LYS A 6 -15.27 -16.00 -17.85
CA LYS A 6 -14.65 -14.67 -17.98
C LYS A 6 -14.42 -13.99 -16.62
N ASP A 7 -15.34 -14.16 -15.68
CA ASP A 7 -15.21 -13.61 -14.31
C ASP A 7 -14.11 -14.31 -13.52
N LYS A 8 -14.03 -15.64 -13.65
CA LYS A 8 -13.02 -16.48 -12.98
C LYS A 8 -11.59 -16.15 -13.44
N THR A 9 -11.44 -15.89 -14.74
CA THR A 9 -10.16 -15.49 -15.34
C THR A 9 -9.74 -14.09 -14.88
N ARG A 10 -10.69 -13.16 -14.73
CA ARG A 10 -10.44 -11.80 -14.22
C ARG A 10 -9.97 -11.82 -12.77
N VAL A 11 -10.59 -12.63 -11.90
CA VAL A 11 -10.19 -12.77 -10.50
C VAL A 11 -8.79 -13.38 -10.37
N ALA A 12 -8.48 -14.41 -11.18
CA ALA A 12 -7.13 -14.98 -11.22
C ALA A 12 -6.08 -13.93 -11.63
N ALA A 13 -6.35 -13.15 -12.68
CA ALA A 13 -5.45 -12.08 -13.13
C ALA A 13 -5.23 -10.99 -12.06
N LEU A 14 -6.29 -10.61 -11.32
CA LEU A 14 -6.20 -9.67 -10.21
C LEU A 14 -5.30 -10.18 -9.08
N LEU A 15 -5.45 -11.45 -8.71
CA LEU A 15 -4.61 -12.05 -7.67
C LEU A 15 -3.16 -12.19 -8.12
N VAL A 16 -2.92 -12.52 -9.39
CA VAL A 16 -1.56 -12.54 -9.96
C VAL A 16 -0.90 -11.17 -9.90
N ARG A 17 -1.63 -10.09 -10.24
CA ARG A 17 -1.14 -8.71 -10.07
C ARG A 17 -0.78 -8.38 -8.63
N LYS A 18 -1.43 -9.02 -7.65
CA LYS A 18 -1.12 -8.89 -6.22
C LYS A 18 0.00 -9.81 -5.74
N GLY A 19 0.64 -10.58 -6.64
CA GLY A 19 1.73 -11.49 -6.31
C GLY A 19 1.32 -12.95 -6.10
N ALA A 20 0.10 -13.34 -6.50
CA ALA A 20 -0.28 -14.75 -6.55
C ALA A 20 0.35 -15.46 -7.76
N THR A 21 0.49 -16.78 -7.69
CA THR A 21 0.97 -17.63 -8.80
C THR A 21 -0.12 -18.58 -9.23
N ILE A 22 -0.39 -18.68 -10.54
CA ILE A 22 -1.32 -19.69 -11.08
C ILE A 22 -0.65 -21.06 -11.00
N LEU A 23 -1.36 -22.05 -10.46
CA LEU A 23 -0.89 -23.43 -10.47
C LEU A 23 -1.32 -24.10 -11.77
N GLY A 24 -0.43 -24.91 -12.36
CA GLY A 24 -0.73 -25.70 -13.55
C GLY A 24 -1.70 -26.87 -13.29
N GLN A 25 -1.97 -27.18 -12.02
CA GLN A 25 -2.93 -28.22 -11.64
C GLN A 25 -4.34 -27.62 -11.48
N ALA A 26 -5.31 -28.29 -12.09
CA ALA A 26 -6.72 -27.94 -11.95
C ALA A 26 -7.26 -28.39 -10.59
N CYS A 27 -8.28 -27.70 -10.08
CA CYS A 27 -8.93 -28.08 -8.84
C CYS A 27 -9.48 -29.50 -8.90
N PRO A 28 -9.15 -30.39 -7.96
CA PRO A 28 -9.58 -31.79 -8.00
C PRO A 28 -11.10 -31.96 -7.85
N GLN A 29 -11.82 -30.95 -7.37
CA GLN A 29 -13.27 -31.02 -7.16
C GLN A 29 -14.11 -30.44 -8.30
N CYS A 30 -13.59 -29.51 -9.11
CA CYS A 30 -14.36 -28.89 -10.19
C CYS A 30 -13.59 -28.60 -11.48
N GLY A 31 -12.30 -28.95 -11.55
CA GLY A 31 -11.44 -28.63 -12.69
C GLY A 31 -11.13 -27.12 -12.84
N GLY A 32 -11.50 -26.28 -11.88
CA GLY A 32 -11.27 -24.84 -11.92
C GLY A 32 -9.80 -24.44 -11.72
N ILE A 33 -9.46 -23.22 -12.14
CA ILE A 33 -8.11 -22.65 -11.99
C ILE A 33 -7.76 -22.50 -10.50
N GLN A 34 -6.56 -22.94 -10.12
CA GLN A 34 -6.01 -22.74 -8.79
C GLN A 34 -4.94 -21.65 -8.77
N VAL A 35 -4.92 -20.85 -7.71
CA VAL A 35 -3.93 -19.79 -7.48
C VAL A 35 -3.31 -19.95 -6.10
N ARG A 36 -2.00 -19.80 -5.99
CA ARG A 36 -1.28 -19.74 -4.72
C ARG A 36 -1.04 -18.28 -4.35
N TYR A 37 -1.54 -17.86 -3.20
CA TYR A 37 -1.35 -16.51 -2.68
C TYR A 37 -0.99 -16.57 -1.20
N LYS A 38 0.08 -15.89 -0.79
CA LYS A 38 0.59 -15.89 0.61
C LYS A 38 0.73 -17.31 1.22
N GLY A 39 1.23 -18.26 0.42
CA GLY A 39 1.46 -19.65 0.85
C GLY A 39 0.23 -20.55 0.90
N LYS A 40 -0.98 -20.03 0.65
CA LYS A 40 -2.23 -20.81 0.59
C LYS A 40 -2.68 -21.01 -0.85
N VAL A 41 -3.27 -22.16 -1.15
CA VAL A 41 -3.80 -22.50 -2.47
C VAL A 41 -5.30 -22.28 -2.47
N TYR A 42 -5.77 -21.54 -3.46
CA TYR A 42 -7.16 -21.14 -3.60
C TYR A 42 -7.76 -21.59 -4.93
N CYS A 43 -9.03 -21.96 -4.94
CA CYS A 43 -9.79 -22.28 -6.16
C CYS A 43 -10.72 -21.12 -6.53
N THR A 44 -10.54 -20.57 -7.74
CA THR A 44 -11.33 -19.43 -8.24
C THR A 44 -12.81 -19.74 -8.49
N SER A 45 -13.21 -21.02 -8.42
CA SER A 45 -14.60 -21.45 -8.66
C SER A 45 -15.39 -21.75 -7.39
N HIS A 46 -14.73 -22.13 -6.30
CA HIS A 46 -15.40 -22.51 -5.05
C HIS A 46 -15.23 -21.48 -3.94
N GLU A 47 -14.10 -20.78 -3.93
CA GLU A 47 -13.79 -19.83 -2.87
C GLU A 47 -14.16 -18.42 -3.29
N ASP A 48 -14.78 -17.70 -2.37
CA ASP A 48 -15.04 -16.28 -2.54
C ASP A 48 -13.74 -15.48 -2.36
N LEU A 49 -12.98 -15.40 -3.44
CA LEU A 49 -11.72 -14.65 -3.49
C LEU A 49 -11.93 -13.14 -3.53
N SER A 50 -13.18 -12.65 -3.51
CA SER A 50 -13.45 -11.23 -3.36
C SER A 50 -12.95 -10.70 -2.00
N GLN A 51 -12.92 -11.52 -0.96
CA GLN A 51 -12.34 -11.15 0.34
C GLN A 51 -10.81 -11.14 0.36
N VAL A 52 -10.18 -12.06 -0.39
CA VAL A 52 -8.71 -12.10 -0.55
C VAL A 52 -8.23 -10.95 -1.44
N ALA A 53 -9.03 -10.58 -2.44
CA ALA A 53 -8.83 -9.36 -3.22
C ALA A 53 -9.07 -8.08 -2.40
N LYS A 54 -9.83 -8.13 -1.30
CA LYS A 54 -10.05 -7.02 -0.37
C LYS A 54 -8.96 -6.85 0.68
N THR A 55 -7.95 -7.73 0.79
CA THR A 55 -6.80 -7.40 1.62
C THR A 55 -6.13 -6.17 1.01
N GLU A 56 -6.35 -5.04 1.67
CA GLU A 56 -5.99 -3.70 1.25
C GLU A 56 -4.49 -3.67 0.92
N SER A 57 -4.18 -3.65 -0.37
CA SER A 57 -2.93 -3.06 -0.80
C SER A 57 -3.05 -1.60 -0.38
N VAL A 58 -2.34 -1.18 0.66
CA VAL A 58 -2.27 0.23 1.05
C VAL A 58 -1.89 1.00 -0.21
N SER A 59 -2.79 1.85 -0.70
CA SER A 59 -2.52 2.59 -1.94
C SER A 59 -1.40 3.58 -1.67
N PHE A 60 -0.65 3.93 -2.72
CA PHE A 60 0.34 5.00 -2.61
C PHE A 60 -0.30 6.29 -2.08
N ASP A 61 -1.53 6.60 -2.47
CA ASP A 61 -2.26 7.77 -1.98
C ASP A 61 -2.53 7.73 -0.47
N THR A 62 -2.90 6.56 0.07
CA THR A 62 -3.09 6.39 1.52
C THR A 62 -1.78 6.54 2.28
N VAL A 63 -0.68 5.96 1.78
CA VAL A 63 0.65 6.13 2.38
C VAL A 63 1.11 7.60 2.28
N ALA A 64 0.89 8.25 1.14
CA ALA A 64 1.26 9.63 0.89
C ALA A 64 0.48 10.58 1.81
N ALA A 65 -0.81 10.32 2.05
CA ALA A 65 -1.62 11.08 3.01
C ALA A 65 -1.09 10.95 4.44
N GLY A 66 -0.78 9.73 4.90
CA GLY A 66 -0.18 9.52 6.22
C GLY A 66 1.20 10.16 6.36
N MET A 67 2.03 10.08 5.31
CA MET A 67 3.34 10.74 5.27
C MET A 67 3.21 12.27 5.34
N LYS A 68 2.23 12.85 4.64
CA LYS A 68 1.94 14.29 4.70
C LYS A 68 1.63 14.72 6.14
N GLU A 69 0.78 13.96 6.84
CA GLU A 69 0.44 14.24 8.24
C GLU A 69 1.68 14.20 9.14
N VAL A 70 2.49 13.14 9.04
CA VAL A 70 3.74 12.99 9.83
C VAL A 70 4.70 14.16 9.59
N LEU A 71 4.92 14.56 8.33
CA LEU A 71 5.81 15.66 7.98
C LEU A 71 5.31 17.01 8.53
N LEU A 72 4.00 17.26 8.51
CA LEU A 72 3.41 18.46 9.10
C LEU A 72 3.56 18.49 10.62
N THR A 73 3.32 17.37 11.30
CA THR A 73 3.55 17.26 12.75
C THR A 73 5.01 17.50 13.10
N LYS A 74 5.95 16.90 12.36
CA LYS A 74 7.40 17.09 12.59
C LYS A 74 7.86 18.50 12.30
N LEU A 75 7.28 19.19 11.32
CA LEU A 75 7.52 20.62 11.10
C LEU A 75 7.05 21.48 12.28
N ALA A 76 5.88 21.20 12.86
CA ALA A 76 5.39 21.91 14.02
C ALA A 76 6.30 21.69 15.25
N GLU A 77 6.72 20.46 15.50
CA GLU A 77 7.67 20.12 16.57
C GLU A 77 9.04 20.82 16.37
N ALA A 78 9.59 20.78 15.15
CA ALA A 78 10.87 21.42 14.85
C ALA A 78 10.80 22.95 14.98
N SER A 79 9.68 23.56 14.59
CA SER A 79 9.42 24.99 14.76
C SER A 79 9.37 25.39 16.24
N ALA A 80 8.68 24.59 17.07
CA ALA A 80 8.63 24.81 18.53
C ALA A 80 10.00 24.65 19.18
N ALA A 81 10.80 23.66 18.75
CA ALA A 81 12.17 23.48 19.21
C ALA A 81 13.05 24.67 18.81
N LEU A 82 12.92 25.17 17.58
CA LEU A 82 13.68 26.33 17.10
C LEU A 82 13.36 27.59 17.91
N GLY A 83 12.10 27.80 18.28
CA GLY A 83 11.67 28.95 19.07
C GLY A 83 12.23 29.01 20.49
N SER A 84 12.72 27.89 21.04
CA SER A 84 13.30 27.81 22.38
C SER A 84 14.80 27.49 22.41
N GLU A 85 15.43 27.30 21.24
CA GLU A 85 16.86 26.98 21.12
C GLU A 85 17.72 28.26 21.10
N GLY A 86 18.75 28.31 21.95
CA GLY A 86 19.68 29.44 22.05
C GLY A 86 21.00 29.22 21.32
N ASP A 87 21.34 27.98 20.99
CA ASP A 87 22.57 27.63 20.28
C ASP A 87 22.38 27.80 18.75
N VAL A 88 23.16 28.70 18.16
CA VAL A 88 23.10 29.03 16.73
C VAL A 88 23.37 27.81 15.83
N ALA A 89 24.31 26.93 16.21
CA ALA A 89 24.61 25.74 15.41
C ALA A 89 23.44 24.75 15.43
N LYS A 90 22.74 24.61 16.56
CA LYS A 90 21.52 23.79 16.63
C LYS A 90 20.34 24.44 15.90
N GLN A 91 20.21 25.76 15.94
CA GLN A 91 19.23 26.48 15.13
C GLN A 91 19.41 26.19 13.63
N GLU A 92 20.65 26.21 13.13
CA GLU A 92 20.96 25.87 11.74
C GLU A 92 20.58 24.42 11.40
N GLN A 93 20.85 23.47 12.30
CA GLN A 93 20.43 22.07 12.13
C GLN A 93 18.91 21.93 12.05
N LEU A 94 18.16 22.62 12.91
CA LEU A 94 16.70 22.61 12.91
C LEU A 94 16.14 23.21 11.62
N VAL A 95 16.67 24.36 11.17
CA VAL A 95 16.26 24.99 9.91
C VAL A 95 16.56 24.09 8.71
N SER A 96 17.74 23.45 8.68
CA SER A 96 18.10 22.48 7.64
C SER A 96 17.14 21.28 7.61
N LEU A 97 16.78 20.76 8.78
CA LEU A 97 15.82 19.68 8.91
C LEU A 97 14.43 20.07 8.40
N MET A 98 13.95 21.26 8.78
CA MET A 98 12.67 21.80 8.31
C MET A 98 12.66 21.99 6.79
N ALA A 99 13.76 22.48 6.20
CA ALA A 99 13.88 22.62 4.74
C ALA A 99 13.72 21.27 4.02
N LYS A 100 14.32 20.19 4.56
CA LYS A 100 14.14 18.82 4.02
C LYS A 100 12.70 18.36 4.13
N TYR A 101 11.99 18.66 5.23
CA TYR A 101 10.56 18.31 5.36
C TYR A 101 9.69 19.05 4.34
N PHE A 102 9.95 20.35 4.10
CA PHE A 102 9.27 21.10 3.05
C PHE A 102 9.51 20.52 1.66
N GLU A 103 10.76 20.14 1.37
CA GLU A 103 11.11 19.49 0.11
C GLU A 103 10.34 18.18 -0.07
N LEU A 104 10.31 17.32 0.95
CA LEU A 104 9.54 16.07 0.90
C LEU A 104 8.04 16.32 0.68
N LEU A 105 7.46 17.30 1.38
CA LEU A 105 6.05 17.69 1.19
C LEU A 105 5.78 18.15 -0.25
N SER A 106 6.70 18.87 -0.89
CA SER A 106 6.55 19.34 -2.27
C SER A 106 6.54 18.21 -3.31
N ARG A 107 7.14 17.06 -2.97
CA ARG A 107 7.23 15.87 -3.82
C ARG A 107 6.02 14.94 -3.66
N LEU A 108 5.20 15.14 -2.63
CA LEU A 108 3.98 14.36 -2.44
C LEU A 108 2.91 14.80 -3.46
N PRO A 109 2.04 13.88 -3.91
CA PRO A 109 0.94 14.20 -4.82
C PRO A 109 0.05 15.29 -4.22
N LYS A 110 -0.27 16.30 -5.03
CA LYS A 110 -1.26 17.32 -4.70
C LYS A 110 -2.63 16.74 -5.05
N ASN A 111 -3.31 16.20 -4.04
CA ASN A 111 -4.72 15.82 -4.15
C ASN A 111 -5.59 17.05 -4.32
#